data_AF-A0A7S1Z099-F1
#
_entry.id   AF-A0A7S1Z099-F1
#
_cell.length_a   1.000
_cell.length_b   1.000
_cell.length_c   1.000
_cell.angle_alpha   90.00
_cell.angle_beta   90.00
_cell.angle_gamma   90.00
#
_symmetry.space_group_name_H-M   'P 1'
#
loop_
_entity.id
_entity.type
_entity.pdbx_description
1 polymer ?
#
loop_
_entity_poly.entity_id
_entity_poly.type
_entity_poly.pdbx_seq_one_letter_code
_entity_poly.pdbx_strand_id
1 'polypeptide(L)'
;NSDLAYALRSALEDVPGTPSRYSAIGFDACLMMSISTTSVYHTLSDYFIASEATEPGHGWAYDRLCDTSSPLSFLKDVHTTFLESKHGSSDHRTPKTLAAIDSLRYNSFEKRLALLVTVLRTALLRNDDPDLHSLLQRSRASAVSFESILDEPGAERPAAVDVGSFLTEFERQCDPHEGTALRSILDETMEAYDIMYEVRGVGRGTK
;
A
#
# COMPACT_ATOMS: atom_id res chain seq x y z
N ASN A 1 10.02 -1.15 11.88
CA ASN A 1 9.78 0.17 11.25
C ASN A 1 10.16 1.35 12.13
N SER A 2 9.88 1.37 13.45
CA SER A 2 10.22 2.51 14.33
C SER A 2 11.68 2.93 14.27
N ASP A 3 12.60 1.96 14.35
CA ASP A 3 14.03 2.25 14.49
C ASP A 3 14.62 2.79 13.19
N LEU A 4 14.20 2.24 12.04
CA LEU A 4 14.60 2.73 10.73
C LEU A 4 14.04 4.14 10.47
N ALA A 5 12.78 4.39 10.81
CA ALA A 5 12.19 5.72 10.68
C ALA A 5 12.84 6.76 11.61
N TYR A 6 13.22 6.34 12.81
CA TYR A 6 14.02 7.18 13.72
C TYR A 6 15.38 7.51 13.10
N ALA A 7 16.12 6.51 12.62
CA ALA A 7 17.42 6.72 12.00
C ALA A 7 17.35 7.65 10.77
N LEU A 8 16.35 7.48 9.91
CA LEU A 8 16.13 8.37 8.75
C LEU A 8 15.79 9.80 9.18
N ARG A 9 14.96 9.97 10.21
CA ARG A 9 14.65 11.30 10.75
C ARG A 9 15.88 11.98 11.32
N SER A 10 16.65 11.26 12.16
CA SER A 10 17.88 11.77 12.73
C SER A 10 18.89 12.16 11.65
N ALA A 11 19.01 11.38 10.58
CA ALA A 11 19.90 11.71 9.47
C ALA A 11 19.54 13.03 8.75
N LEU A 12 18.24 13.36 8.64
CA LEU A 12 17.82 14.67 8.13
C LEU A 12 18.16 15.79 9.12
N GLU A 13 17.92 15.57 10.41
CA GLU A 13 18.13 16.56 11.48
C GLU A 13 19.62 16.87 11.73
N ASP A 14 20.51 15.89 11.52
CA ASP A 14 21.95 16.00 11.80
C ASP A 14 22.71 16.87 10.78
N VAL A 15 22.13 17.17 9.62
CA VAL A 15 22.78 17.92 8.55
C VAL A 15 22.15 19.31 8.41
N PRO A 16 22.88 20.40 8.75
CA PRO A 16 22.34 21.75 8.62
C PRO A 16 21.94 22.09 7.18
N GLY A 17 20.73 22.64 7.01
CA GLY A 17 20.23 23.11 5.71
C GLY A 17 19.57 22.02 4.85
N THR A 18 19.37 20.82 5.38
CA THR A 18 18.55 19.78 4.74
C THR A 18 17.07 20.16 4.69
N PRO A 19 16.33 19.63 3.69
CA PRO A 19 14.87 19.66 3.71
C PRO A 19 14.33 18.89 4.92
N SER A 20 13.08 19.20 5.31
CA SER A 20 12.39 18.49 6.40
C SER A 20 11.99 17.04 6.05
N ARG A 21 12.07 16.66 4.77
CA ARG A 21 11.64 15.37 4.22
C ARG A 21 12.55 14.94 3.07
N TYR A 22 12.64 13.63 2.86
CA TYR A 22 13.20 13.07 1.64
C TYR A 22 12.27 13.35 0.45
N SER A 23 12.80 13.65 -0.73
CA SER A 23 11.93 13.80 -1.91
C SER A 23 11.28 12.49 -2.33
N ALA A 24 11.93 11.36 -2.06
CA ALA A 24 11.37 10.03 -2.28
C ALA A 24 12.04 9.01 -1.36
N ILE A 25 11.28 8.00 -0.95
CA ILE A 25 11.80 6.77 -0.33
C ILE A 25 11.29 5.58 -1.15
N GLY A 26 12.19 4.63 -1.43
CA GLY A 26 11.85 3.39 -2.10
C GLY A 26 12.36 2.18 -1.35
N PHE A 27 11.56 1.13 -1.27
CA PHE A 27 11.92 -0.16 -0.68
C PHE A 27 12.00 -1.23 -1.77
N ASP A 28 13.22 -1.57 -2.18
CA ASP A 28 13.55 -2.81 -2.91
C ASP A 28 13.62 -3.95 -1.89
N ALA A 29 12.46 -4.26 -1.36
CA ALA A 29 12.22 -5.25 -0.32
C ALA A 29 10.75 -5.69 -0.36
N CYS A 30 10.54 -6.98 -0.06
CA CYS A 30 9.23 -7.60 -0.08
C CYS A 30 8.27 -6.97 0.94
N LEU A 31 6.97 -6.93 0.63
CA LEU A 31 5.87 -6.64 1.57
C LEU A 31 5.87 -5.22 2.16
N MET A 32 6.62 -4.28 1.56
CA MET A 32 6.80 -2.94 2.11
C MET A 32 5.67 -1.97 1.73
N MET A 33 4.85 -2.24 0.72
CA MET A 33 3.63 -1.47 0.43
C MET A 33 2.47 -1.95 1.32
N SER A 34 2.53 -1.61 2.61
CA SER A 34 1.46 -1.88 3.57
C SER A 34 1.07 -0.61 4.31
N ILE A 35 -0.18 -0.50 4.79
CA ILE A 35 -0.61 0.65 5.62
C ILE A 35 0.36 0.86 6.78
N SER A 36 0.77 -0.21 7.47
CA SER A 36 1.66 -0.13 8.64
C SER A 36 3.03 0.47 8.32
N THR A 37 3.55 0.21 7.12
CA THR A 37 4.81 0.77 6.65
C THR A 37 4.59 2.20 6.17
N THR A 38 3.61 2.41 5.30
CA THR A 38 3.33 3.69 4.67
C THR A 38 2.95 4.77 5.69
N SER A 39 2.17 4.45 6.73
CA SER A 39 1.83 5.35 7.85
C SER A 39 3.05 5.86 8.63
N VAL A 40 4.20 5.21 8.50
CA VAL A 40 5.45 5.70 9.09
C VAL A 40 6.19 6.59 8.09
N TYR A 41 6.42 6.09 6.87
CA TYR A 41 7.30 6.75 5.90
C TYR A 41 6.65 7.91 5.15
N HIS A 42 5.32 7.98 5.02
CA HIS A 42 4.65 9.13 4.41
C HIS A 42 4.90 10.44 5.20
N THR A 43 5.33 10.37 6.46
CA THR A 43 5.73 11.55 7.24
C THR A 43 7.16 12.00 6.93
N LEU A 44 7.97 11.13 6.33
CA LEU A 44 9.39 11.32 6.09
C LEU A 44 9.74 11.60 4.63
N SER A 45 8.86 11.26 3.68
CA SER A 45 9.13 11.43 2.24
C SER A 45 7.98 12.09 1.50
N ASP A 46 8.23 12.80 0.40
CA ASP A 46 7.14 13.32 -0.46
C ASP A 46 6.49 12.18 -1.26
N TYR A 47 7.29 11.29 -1.84
CA TYR A 47 6.83 10.08 -2.53
C TYR A 47 7.36 8.80 -1.89
N PHE A 48 6.57 7.73 -1.95
CA PHE A 48 6.93 6.42 -1.41
C PHE A 48 6.65 5.33 -2.45
N ILE A 49 7.62 4.44 -2.72
CA ILE A 49 7.47 3.31 -3.66
C ILE A 49 7.84 1.98 -2.99
N ALA A 50 7.02 0.96 -3.19
CA ALA A 50 7.26 -0.38 -2.66
C ALA A 50 6.35 -1.42 -3.34
N SER A 51 6.64 -2.71 -3.07
CA SER A 51 5.79 -3.85 -3.43
C SER A 51 4.94 -4.31 -2.25
N GLU A 52 3.68 -4.67 -2.50
CA GLU A 52 2.79 -5.29 -1.50
C GLU A 52 3.03 -6.80 -1.38
N ALA A 53 3.59 -7.41 -2.43
CA ALA A 53 3.91 -8.83 -2.50
C ALA A 53 5.42 -9.09 -2.44
N THR A 54 5.78 -10.37 -2.44
CA THR A 54 7.16 -10.86 -2.52
C THR A 54 7.80 -10.42 -3.84
N GLU A 55 8.95 -9.78 -3.76
CA GLU A 55 9.73 -9.36 -4.93
C GLU A 55 10.70 -10.46 -5.38
N PRO A 56 11.15 -10.45 -6.65
CA PRO A 56 12.25 -11.30 -7.08
C PRO A 56 13.53 -11.02 -6.28
N GLY A 57 14.28 -12.06 -5.92
CA GLY A 57 15.50 -11.91 -5.09
C GLY A 57 16.67 -11.15 -5.75
N HIS A 58 16.57 -10.79 -7.03
CA HIS A 58 17.54 -9.94 -7.71
C HIS A 58 17.25 -8.43 -7.54
N GLY A 59 16.10 -8.06 -6.99
CA GLY A 59 15.69 -6.67 -6.77
C GLY A 59 15.40 -5.88 -8.05
N TRP A 60 15.56 -4.56 -7.99
CA TRP A 60 15.31 -3.65 -9.10
C TRP A 60 16.46 -3.60 -10.11
N ALA A 61 16.15 -3.32 -11.37
CA ALA A 61 17.16 -3.22 -12.44
C ALA A 61 17.84 -1.85 -12.45
N TYR A 62 18.62 -1.54 -11.40
CA TYR A 62 19.26 -0.23 -11.20
C TYR A 62 20.17 0.20 -12.37
N ASP A 63 20.75 -0.76 -13.09
CA ASP A 63 21.60 -0.53 -14.28
C ASP A 63 20.82 -0.03 -15.51
N ARG A 64 19.48 -0.06 -15.45
CA ARG A 64 18.59 0.32 -16.56
C ARG A 64 17.81 1.61 -16.28
N LEU A 65 17.89 2.15 -15.07
CA LEU A 65 17.23 3.39 -14.69
C LEU A 65 17.94 4.58 -15.35
N CYS A 66 17.17 5.48 -15.94
CA CYS A 66 17.69 6.57 -16.76
C CYS A 66 16.92 7.89 -16.57
N ASP A 67 15.65 7.87 -16.16
CA ASP A 67 14.91 9.10 -15.94
C ASP A 67 15.21 9.69 -14.56
N THR A 68 16.16 10.62 -14.54
CA THR A 68 16.53 11.37 -13.33
C THR A 68 16.00 12.81 -13.36
N SER A 69 14.98 13.09 -14.18
CA SER A 69 14.47 14.46 -14.38
C SER A 69 13.80 15.04 -13.13
N SER A 70 13.19 14.17 -12.32
CA SER A 70 12.63 14.50 -11.01
C SER A 70 12.59 13.26 -10.12
N PRO A 71 12.44 13.40 -8.79
CA PRO A 71 12.22 12.27 -7.90
C PRO A 71 11.05 11.39 -8.33
N LEU A 72 9.92 12.00 -8.72
CA LEU A 72 8.74 11.26 -9.17
C LEU A 72 8.97 10.53 -10.50
N SER A 73 9.65 11.18 -11.46
CA SER A 73 9.98 10.55 -12.74
C SER A 73 10.88 9.33 -12.53
N PHE A 74 11.87 9.44 -11.63
CA PHE A 74 12.72 8.34 -11.24
C PHE A 74 11.93 7.17 -10.64
N LEU A 75 10.95 7.44 -9.76
CA LEU A 75 10.09 6.40 -9.21
C LEU A 75 9.21 5.74 -10.31
N LYS A 76 8.73 6.51 -11.28
CA LYS A 76 7.94 5.99 -12.42
C LYS A 76 8.80 5.12 -13.36
N ASP A 77 10.08 5.46 -13.52
CA ASP A 77 11.05 4.64 -14.26
C ASP A 77 11.36 3.34 -13.51
N VAL A 78 11.61 3.41 -12.19
CA VAL A 78 11.72 2.22 -11.33
C VAL A 78 10.50 1.32 -11.48
N HIS A 79 9.30 1.89 -11.42
CA HIS A 79 8.03 1.16 -11.57
C HIS A 79 7.92 0.46 -12.91
N THR A 80 8.08 1.19 -14.00
CA THR A 80 7.93 0.65 -15.35
C THR A 80 8.99 -0.43 -15.61
N THR A 81 10.26 -0.11 -15.33
CA THR A 81 11.39 -1.04 -15.51
C THR A 81 11.24 -2.28 -14.64
N PHE A 82 10.83 -2.14 -13.38
CA PHE A 82 10.62 -3.28 -12.50
C PHE A 82 9.50 -4.18 -13.00
N LEU A 83 8.35 -3.65 -13.44
CA LEU A 83 7.23 -4.48 -13.91
C LEU A 83 7.51 -5.14 -15.26
N GLU A 84 8.15 -4.44 -16.19
CA GLU A 84 8.31 -4.90 -17.57
C GLU A 84 9.56 -5.77 -17.80
N SER A 85 10.63 -5.56 -17.03
CA SER A 85 11.89 -6.26 -17.27
C SER A 85 11.87 -7.71 -16.81
N LYS A 86 12.58 -8.57 -17.56
CA LYS A 86 13.03 -9.90 -17.08
C LYS A 86 14.45 -9.81 -16.52
N HIS A 87 14.73 -8.77 -15.72
CA HIS A 87 16.03 -8.66 -15.05
C HIS A 87 16.23 -9.86 -14.12
N GLY A 88 17.49 -10.23 -13.87
CA GLY A 88 17.85 -11.41 -13.07
C GLY A 88 17.72 -12.75 -13.79
N SER A 89 18.55 -13.70 -13.40
CA SER A 89 18.58 -15.08 -13.93
C SER A 89 17.75 -16.07 -13.09
N SER A 90 17.19 -15.60 -11.98
CA SER A 90 16.39 -16.42 -11.05
C SER A 90 14.92 -16.49 -11.48
N ASP A 91 14.36 -17.70 -11.42
CA ASP A 91 12.94 -17.93 -11.66
C ASP A 91 12.07 -17.25 -10.58
N HIS A 92 11.40 -16.15 -10.94
CA HIS A 92 10.30 -15.59 -10.16
C HIS A 92 9.01 -15.85 -10.93
N ARG A 93 8.17 -16.76 -10.41
CA ARG A 93 6.96 -17.24 -11.10
C ARG A 93 5.71 -16.44 -10.74
N THR A 94 5.75 -15.70 -9.64
CA THR A 94 4.63 -14.87 -9.18
C THR A 94 4.60 -13.54 -9.93
N PRO A 95 3.43 -12.90 -10.04
CA PRO A 95 3.34 -11.54 -10.55
C PRO A 95 4.18 -10.58 -9.70
N LYS A 96 4.84 -9.62 -10.35
CA LYS A 96 5.51 -8.51 -9.68
C LYS A 96 4.48 -7.41 -9.40
N THR A 97 4.42 -6.90 -8.19
CA THR A 97 3.57 -5.76 -7.83
C THR A 97 4.44 -4.57 -7.47
N LEU A 98 4.08 -3.37 -7.91
CA LEU A 98 4.75 -2.17 -7.44
C LEU A 98 3.81 -0.98 -7.54
N ALA A 99 3.86 -0.10 -6.54
CA ALA A 99 3.12 1.14 -6.54
C ALA A 99 3.96 2.27 -5.97
N ALA A 100 3.75 3.48 -6.48
CA ALA A 100 4.25 4.72 -5.92
C ALA A 100 3.08 5.60 -5.50
N ILE A 101 3.19 6.22 -4.33
CA ILE A 101 2.15 7.09 -3.77
C ILE A 101 2.67 8.51 -3.51
N ASP A 102 1.73 9.45 -3.50
CA ASP A 102 1.91 10.80 -2.97
C ASP A 102 1.58 10.81 -1.47
N SER A 103 2.52 11.23 -0.65
CA SER A 103 2.40 11.14 0.81
C SER A 103 1.37 12.10 1.41
N LEU A 104 1.06 13.21 0.73
CA LEU A 104 -0.01 14.12 1.15
C LEU A 104 -1.38 13.51 0.84
N ARG A 105 -1.52 12.85 -0.31
CA ARG A 105 -2.76 12.15 -0.67
C ARG A 105 -2.97 10.90 0.19
N TYR A 106 -1.90 10.17 0.50
CA TYR A 106 -1.96 9.08 1.47
C TYR A 106 -2.46 9.54 2.86
N ASN A 107 -1.98 10.69 3.36
CA ASN A 107 -2.46 11.24 4.64
C ASN A 107 -3.97 11.55 4.61
N SER A 108 -4.51 11.98 3.46
CA SER A 108 -5.96 12.14 3.29
C SER A 108 -6.69 10.80 3.32
N PHE A 109 -6.18 9.80 2.60
CA PHE A 109 -6.70 8.43 2.64
C PHE A 109 -6.67 7.83 4.05
N GLU A 110 -5.54 7.93 4.75
CA GLU A 110 -5.37 7.39 6.11
C GLU A 110 -6.42 7.94 7.08
N LYS A 111 -6.71 9.25 7.00
CA LYS A 111 -7.76 9.89 7.81
C LYS A 111 -9.16 9.35 7.49
N ARG A 112 -9.47 9.13 6.20
CA ARG A 112 -10.76 8.56 5.77
C ARG A 112 -10.90 7.11 6.21
N LEU A 113 -9.84 6.32 6.04
CA LEU A 113 -9.80 4.93 6.50
C LEU A 113 -9.96 4.85 8.03
N ALA A 114 -9.29 5.71 8.79
CA ALA A 114 -9.44 5.77 10.25
C ALA A 114 -10.88 6.11 10.68
N LEU A 115 -11.55 7.02 9.95
CA LEU A 115 -12.95 7.34 10.17
C LEU A 115 -13.85 6.13 9.87
N LEU A 116 -13.67 5.46 8.74
CA LEU A 116 -14.41 4.24 8.38
C LEU A 116 -14.23 3.15 9.46
N VAL A 117 -13.00 2.86 9.87
CA VAL A 117 -12.69 1.89 10.92
C VAL A 117 -13.37 2.28 12.24
N THR A 118 -13.41 3.56 12.59
CA THR A 118 -14.07 4.05 13.80
C THR A 118 -15.58 3.80 13.75
N VAL A 119 -16.22 4.05 12.62
CA VAL A 119 -17.66 3.79 12.42
C VAL A 119 -17.95 2.29 12.53
N LEU A 120 -17.20 1.46 11.82
CA LEU A 120 -17.37 0.01 11.84
C LEU A 120 -17.14 -0.57 13.23
N ARG A 121 -16.06 -0.14 13.92
CA ARG A 121 -15.77 -0.55 15.30
C ARG A 121 -16.91 -0.18 16.25
N THR A 122 -17.47 1.02 16.09
CA THR A 122 -18.56 1.48 16.95
C THR A 122 -19.82 0.64 16.74
N ALA A 123 -20.16 0.31 15.49
CA ALA A 123 -21.28 -0.58 15.17
C ALA A 123 -21.06 -1.99 15.75
N LEU A 124 -19.87 -2.56 15.58
CA LEU A 124 -19.51 -3.87 16.15
C LEU A 124 -19.64 -3.91 17.67
N LEU A 125 -19.18 -2.86 18.37
CA LEU A 125 -19.26 -2.79 19.83
C LEU A 125 -20.69 -2.59 20.34
N ARG A 126 -21.53 -1.88 19.59
CA ARG A 126 -22.95 -1.72 19.90
C ARG A 126 -23.72 -3.02 19.62
N ASN A 127 -23.22 -3.83 18.69
CA ASN A 127 -23.83 -5.09 18.27
C ASN A 127 -25.31 -4.90 17.88
N ASP A 128 -25.61 -3.78 17.22
CA ASP A 128 -26.93 -3.41 16.71
C ASP A 128 -27.24 -4.06 15.35
N ASP A 129 -26.20 -4.42 14.60
CA ASP A 129 -26.27 -5.23 13.38
C ASP A 129 -25.55 -6.59 13.60
N PRO A 130 -26.30 -7.69 13.83
CA PRO A 130 -25.72 -9.00 14.04
C PRO A 130 -25.02 -9.57 12.79
N ASP A 131 -25.34 -9.06 11.60
CA ASP A 131 -24.78 -9.54 10.34
C ASP A 131 -23.45 -8.85 9.99
N LEU A 132 -23.15 -7.70 10.58
CA LEU A 132 -21.94 -6.92 10.31
C LEU A 132 -20.65 -7.73 10.49
N HIS A 133 -20.57 -8.56 11.53
CA HIS A 133 -19.43 -9.47 11.74
C HIS A 133 -19.25 -10.42 10.56
N SER A 134 -20.35 -11.03 10.11
CA SER A 134 -20.35 -11.97 9.00
C SER A 134 -20.04 -11.27 7.67
N LEU A 135 -20.52 -10.04 7.49
CA LEU A 135 -20.22 -9.21 6.32
C LEU A 135 -18.72 -8.92 6.23
N LEU A 136 -18.10 -8.41 7.29
CA LEU A 136 -16.66 -8.12 7.32
C LEU A 136 -15.80 -9.38 7.05
N GLN A 137 -16.19 -10.52 7.61
CA GLN A 137 -15.49 -11.78 7.36
C GLN A 137 -15.59 -12.21 5.89
N ARG A 138 -16.77 -12.13 5.29
CA ARG A 138 -16.94 -12.49 3.87
C ARG A 138 -16.22 -11.51 2.95
N SER A 139 -16.25 -10.20 3.23
CA SER A 139 -15.51 -9.20 2.45
C SER A 139 -14.01 -9.44 2.51
N ARG A 140 -13.46 -9.75 3.69
CA ARG A 140 -12.06 -10.18 3.83
C ARG A 140 -11.76 -11.44 3.01
N ALA A 141 -12.62 -12.46 3.11
CA ALA A 141 -12.40 -13.74 2.44
C ALA A 141 -12.48 -13.65 0.90
N SER A 142 -13.21 -12.66 0.37
CA SER A 142 -13.34 -12.40 -1.07
C SER A 142 -12.26 -11.47 -1.62
N ALA A 143 -11.57 -10.73 -0.74
CA ALA A 143 -10.56 -9.77 -1.16
C ALA A 143 -9.24 -10.42 -1.58
N VAL A 144 -8.53 -9.77 -2.49
CA VAL A 144 -7.16 -10.15 -2.87
C VAL A 144 -6.27 -10.14 -1.63
N SER A 145 -5.47 -11.18 -1.46
CA SER A 145 -4.63 -11.39 -0.26
C SER A 145 -3.17 -11.61 -0.64
N PHE A 146 -2.28 -11.16 0.23
CA PHE A 146 -0.83 -11.25 0.07
C PHE A 146 -0.19 -11.80 1.34
N GLU A 147 0.97 -12.44 1.17
CA GLU A 147 1.81 -12.84 2.30
C GLU A 147 2.13 -11.63 3.18
N SER A 148 2.28 -11.88 4.46
CA SER A 148 2.73 -10.91 5.45
C SER A 148 3.90 -11.47 6.24
N ILE A 149 4.50 -10.64 7.09
CA ILE A 149 5.53 -11.08 8.04
C ILE A 149 5.04 -12.13 9.07
N LEU A 150 3.73 -12.37 9.14
CA LEU A 150 3.11 -13.35 10.02
C LEU A 150 2.88 -14.71 9.35
N ASP A 151 3.06 -14.78 8.03
CA ASP A 151 2.77 -15.96 7.23
C ASP A 151 4.05 -16.78 6.97
N GLU A 152 3.90 -18.09 6.93
CA GLU A 152 4.93 -18.96 6.35
C GLU A 152 4.93 -18.79 4.82
N PRO A 153 6.09 -18.90 4.15
CA PRO A 153 6.18 -18.83 2.70
C PRO A 153 5.23 -19.84 2.02
N GLY A 154 4.37 -19.36 1.12
CA GLY A 154 3.38 -20.16 0.40
C GLY A 154 2.07 -20.39 1.17
N ALA A 155 1.75 -19.58 2.18
CA ALA A 155 0.52 -19.71 2.95
C ALA A 155 -0.75 -19.71 2.06
N GLU A 156 -1.62 -20.72 2.23
CA GLU A 156 -2.88 -20.82 1.48
C GLU A 156 -3.90 -19.73 1.86
N ARG A 157 -3.75 -19.14 3.05
CA ARG A 157 -4.63 -18.10 3.59
C ARG A 157 -3.80 -16.96 4.16
N PRO A 158 -3.25 -16.10 3.29
CA PRO A 158 -2.36 -15.04 3.73
C PRO A 158 -3.04 -14.05 4.68
N ALA A 159 -2.28 -13.47 5.60
CA ALA A 159 -2.83 -12.57 6.61
C ALA A 159 -3.06 -11.14 6.08
N ALA A 160 -2.26 -10.67 5.11
CA ALA A 160 -2.44 -9.35 4.51
C ALA A 160 -3.47 -9.36 3.37
N VAL A 161 -4.15 -8.23 3.18
CA VAL A 161 -5.25 -8.06 2.22
C VAL A 161 -5.06 -6.75 1.48
N ASP A 162 -5.34 -6.75 0.18
CA ASP A 162 -5.42 -5.52 -0.62
C ASP A 162 -6.56 -4.65 -0.10
N VAL A 163 -6.22 -3.42 0.28
CA VAL A 163 -7.18 -2.51 0.90
C VAL A 163 -8.25 -2.09 -0.11
N GLY A 164 -7.88 -1.88 -1.37
CA GLY A 164 -8.84 -1.53 -2.43
C GLY A 164 -9.87 -2.64 -2.65
N SER A 165 -9.38 -3.86 -2.87
CA SER A 165 -10.21 -5.06 -3.02
C SER A 165 -11.09 -5.31 -1.82
N PHE A 166 -10.59 -5.10 -0.59
CA PHE A 166 -11.41 -5.20 0.61
C PHE A 166 -12.54 -4.16 0.62
N LEU A 167 -12.25 -2.89 0.31
CA LEU A 167 -13.27 -1.83 0.29
C LEU A 167 -14.35 -2.13 -0.76
N THR A 168 -13.96 -2.58 -1.96
CA THR A 168 -14.89 -3.00 -3.01
C THR A 168 -15.74 -4.20 -2.59
N GLU A 169 -15.15 -5.22 -1.98
CA GLU A 169 -15.91 -6.38 -1.49
C GLU A 169 -16.76 -6.05 -0.26
N PHE A 170 -16.39 -5.05 0.51
CA PHE A 170 -17.22 -4.54 1.61
C PHE A 170 -18.43 -3.78 1.09
N GLU A 171 -18.22 -2.84 0.17
CA GLU A 171 -19.29 -2.11 -0.52
C GLU A 171 -20.31 -3.08 -1.15
N ARG A 172 -19.82 -4.04 -1.95
CA ARG A 172 -20.67 -5.00 -2.67
C ARG A 172 -21.51 -5.88 -1.75
N GLN A 173 -20.98 -6.25 -0.59
CA GLN A 173 -21.65 -7.18 0.34
C GLN A 173 -22.53 -6.48 1.36
N CYS A 174 -22.09 -5.31 1.86
CA CYS A 174 -22.84 -4.50 2.81
C CYS A 174 -23.98 -3.73 2.13
N ASP A 175 -23.79 -3.31 0.87
CA ASP A 175 -24.72 -2.48 0.09
C ASP A 175 -25.31 -1.31 0.93
N PRO A 176 -24.45 -0.43 1.50
CA PRO A 176 -24.94 0.63 2.36
C PRO A 176 -25.83 1.59 1.56
N HIS A 177 -27.06 1.79 2.06
CA HIS A 177 -28.06 2.61 1.38
C HIS A 177 -27.56 4.03 1.09
N GLU A 178 -27.98 4.55 -0.07
CA GLU A 178 -27.73 5.91 -0.50
C GLU A 178 -28.18 6.93 0.57
N GLY A 179 -27.38 7.97 0.76
CA GLY A 179 -27.65 9.03 1.75
C GLY A 179 -27.34 8.66 3.20
N THR A 180 -26.87 7.44 3.49
CA THR A 180 -26.37 7.09 4.83
C THR A 180 -24.95 7.61 5.07
N ALA A 181 -24.62 7.85 6.33
CA ALA A 181 -23.26 8.25 6.72
C ALA A 181 -22.21 7.17 6.35
N LEU A 182 -22.55 5.88 6.49
CA LEU A 182 -21.66 4.79 6.11
C LEU A 182 -21.36 4.81 4.62
N ARG A 183 -22.38 5.01 3.77
CA ARG A 183 -22.18 5.10 2.32
C ARG A 183 -21.24 6.25 1.95
N SER A 184 -21.52 7.45 2.45
CA SER A 184 -20.67 8.62 2.18
C SER A 184 -19.23 8.42 2.66
N ILE A 185 -19.00 7.84 3.84
CA ILE A 185 -17.65 7.59 4.35
C ILE A 185 -16.93 6.54 3.51
N LEU A 186 -17.63 5.49 3.06
CA LEU A 186 -17.07 4.46 2.21
C LEU A 186 -16.65 5.01 0.85
N ASP A 187 -17.54 5.74 0.19
CA ASP A 187 -17.28 6.39 -1.11
C ASP A 187 -16.06 7.32 -1.04
N GLU A 188 -16.01 8.20 -0.04
CA GLU A 188 -14.88 9.12 0.18
C GLU A 188 -13.57 8.38 0.51
N THR A 189 -13.64 7.22 1.18
CA THR A 189 -12.47 6.39 1.48
C THR A 189 -11.94 5.72 0.22
N MET A 190 -12.83 5.19 -0.63
CA MET A 190 -12.48 4.56 -1.90
C MET A 190 -11.92 5.59 -2.89
N GLU A 191 -12.52 6.78 -2.98
CA GLU A 191 -11.97 7.88 -3.79
C GLU A 191 -10.57 8.27 -3.31
N ALA A 192 -10.38 8.46 -1.99
CA ALA A 192 -9.08 8.80 -1.43
C ALA A 192 -8.03 7.70 -1.67
N TYR A 193 -8.44 6.42 -1.64
CA TYR A 193 -7.57 5.28 -1.97
C TYR A 193 -7.10 5.32 -3.42
N ASP A 194 -7.97 5.64 -4.37
CA ASP A 194 -7.60 5.65 -5.78
C ASP A 194 -6.70 6.84 -6.15
N ILE A 195 -6.96 8.02 -5.60
CA ILE A 195 -6.18 9.22 -5.95
C ILE A 195 -4.80 9.28 -5.30
N MET A 196 -4.51 8.45 -4.28
CA MET A 196 -3.22 8.49 -3.58
C MET A 196 -2.05 7.96 -4.42
N TYR A 197 -2.34 7.14 -5.43
CA TYR A 197 -1.34 6.53 -6.30
C TYR A 197 -0.87 7.48 -7.40
N GLU A 198 0.44 7.57 -7.56
CA GLU A 198 1.08 8.18 -8.73
C GLU A 198 1.25 7.16 -9.87
N VAL A 199 1.56 5.91 -9.51
CA VAL A 199 1.54 4.72 -10.36
C VAL A 199 1.24 3.50 -9.50
N ARG A 200 0.56 2.50 -10.07
CA ARG A 200 0.39 1.16 -9.50
C ARG A 200 0.27 0.15 -10.62
N GLY A 201 0.77 -1.06 -10.43
CA GLY A 201 0.69 -2.06 -11.49
C GLY A 201 1.13 -3.45 -11.08
N VAL A 202 0.73 -4.40 -11.93
CA VAL A 202 1.06 -5.82 -11.82
C VAL A 202 1.78 -6.24 -13.11
N GLY A 203 3.01 -6.69 -12.97
CA GLY A 203 3.85 -7.23 -14.02
C GLY A 203 3.90 -8.75 -13.97
N ARG A 204 4.30 -9.37 -15.08
CA ARG A 204 4.54 -10.83 -15.11
C ARG A 204 5.77 -11.18 -14.28
N GLY A 205 5.85 -12.42 -13.80
CA GLY A 205 7.10 -12.97 -13.28
C GLY A 205 8.23 -12.98 -14.30
N THR A 206 9.45 -13.29 -13.85
CA THR A 206 10.66 -13.28 -14.71
C THR A 206 10.80 -14.52 -15.59
N LYS A 207 10.00 -15.58 -15.35
CA LYS A 207 9.95 -16.78 -16.19
C LYS A 207 8.83 -16.70 -17.23
#